data_AF-A0A845MWG0-F1
#
_entry.id   AF-A0A845MWG0-F1
#
_cell.length_a   1.000
_cell.length_b   1.000
_cell.length_c   1.000
_cell.angle_alpha   90.00
_cell.angle_beta   90.00
_cell.angle_gamma   90.00
#
_symmetry.space_group_name_H-M   'P 1'
#
loop_
_entity.id
_entity.type
_entity.pdbx_description
1 polymer ?
#
loop_
_entity_poly.entity_id
_entity_poly.type
_entity_poly.pdbx_seq_one_letter_code
_entity_poly.pdbx_strand_id
1 'polypeptide(L)'
;MSSCNWLRAGLVMALLLVNQSALAWFGKEKDDDKVYASSCADSLAGVDGSVVVRGYGQGASFQQAKAEALKDISERISVQVTGKSVSTSQLNNGESSSSFQSSARIDTRLRIQQAVQVCSDNGDPSGDWHVVFEFDTRSAVQQLAATLNKSLAGNRVRLEGNPYLLGSQLINELRAGLHVGHGQNAQPLSLSLKRQHGGWYLVAGDQQVRLSDDDIFQSMHFAGSSELILSLIKTADTGQQLDQLLVGDQFSLRVDSTLEGFLSIFNVYADGRVSVLAANQPIDEGGLKILPGGSMTYEAGLLESGKTARDFYLAIVTDERIQSATLHHLRESHGMVEGESSYQLHRLFDLLHDSHPSVSSLVITTLPL
;
A
#
# COMPACT_ATOMS: atom_id res chain seq x y z
N MET A 1 71.86 -17.90 -37.94
CA MET A 1 71.42 -16.51 -38.17
C MET A 1 70.08 -16.38 -37.47
N SER A 2 70.07 -15.98 -36.19
CA SER A 2 69.76 -14.60 -35.74
C SER A 2 68.30 -14.26 -36.09
N SER A 3 67.35 -14.03 -35.18
CA SER A 3 67.37 -13.25 -33.93
C SER A 3 66.07 -13.43 -33.11
N CYS A 4 66.14 -13.11 -31.82
CA CYS A 4 65.06 -12.91 -30.84
C CYS A 4 63.90 -12.00 -31.29
N ASN A 5 62.67 -12.23 -30.81
CA ASN A 5 62.08 -11.51 -29.67
C ASN A 5 60.63 -11.94 -29.33
N TRP A 6 60.42 -12.28 -28.06
CA TRP A 6 59.36 -11.89 -27.10
C TRP A 6 57.91 -11.58 -27.54
N LEU A 7 57.00 -11.97 -26.62
CA LEU A 7 55.59 -11.57 -26.41
C LEU A 7 54.49 -12.51 -26.99
N ARG A 8 54.17 -13.55 -26.20
CA ARG A 8 52.80 -14.08 -26.06
C ARG A 8 52.46 -14.26 -24.59
N ALA A 9 52.07 -13.16 -23.95
CA ALA A 9 51.29 -13.15 -22.72
C ALA A 9 50.53 -11.82 -22.70
N GLY A 10 49.26 -11.86 -23.11
CA GLY A 10 48.46 -10.65 -23.23
C GLY A 10 47.09 -10.96 -23.80
N LEU A 11 46.18 -11.45 -22.95
CA LEU A 11 44.76 -11.09 -22.97
C LEU A 11 44.01 -11.63 -21.73
N VAL A 12 44.52 -11.36 -20.52
CA VAL A 12 43.75 -11.49 -19.27
C VAL A 12 44.14 -10.32 -18.37
N MET A 13 43.68 -9.11 -18.71
CA MET A 13 43.67 -7.93 -17.82
C MET A 13 43.07 -6.74 -18.57
N ALA A 14 41.73 -6.66 -18.58
CA ALA A 14 41.02 -5.42 -18.88
C ALA A 14 39.53 -5.61 -18.57
N LEU A 15 39.14 -5.48 -17.29
CA LEU A 15 37.82 -5.01 -16.84
C LEU A 15 37.69 -4.94 -15.29
N LEU A 16 38.79 -4.70 -14.57
CA LEU A 16 38.79 -4.44 -13.11
C LEU A 16 39.30 -3.04 -12.78
N LEU A 17 38.83 -2.03 -13.51
CA LEU A 17 39.13 -0.62 -13.24
C LEU A 17 37.87 0.22 -13.36
N VAL A 18 36.88 -0.01 -12.50
CA VAL A 18 35.92 1.02 -12.12
C VAL A 18 35.55 0.80 -10.65
N ASN A 19 35.67 1.88 -9.86
CA ASN A 19 35.28 2.04 -8.46
C ASN A 19 36.25 1.60 -7.35
N GLN A 20 37.42 2.25 -7.31
CA GLN A 20 38.23 2.40 -6.08
C GLN A 20 37.88 3.65 -5.26
N SER A 21 36.72 4.28 -5.49
CA SER A 21 36.36 5.56 -4.89
C SER A 21 35.51 5.47 -3.61
N ALA A 22 35.24 4.26 -3.10
CA ALA A 22 34.37 4.07 -1.92
C ALA A 22 35.12 3.74 -0.62
N LEU A 23 36.46 3.77 -0.60
CA LEU A 23 37.28 3.32 0.54
C LEU A 23 38.26 4.37 1.09
N ALA A 24 38.11 5.64 0.73
CA ALA A 24 39.06 6.68 1.16
C ALA A 24 38.34 7.93 1.68
N TRP A 25 37.70 7.84 2.84
CA TRP A 25 37.36 9.01 3.63
C TRP A 25 37.23 8.69 5.13
N PHE A 26 38.37 8.49 5.81
CA PHE A 26 38.45 8.54 7.27
C PHE A 26 39.50 9.57 7.68
N GLY A 27 39.12 10.43 8.62
CA GLY A 27 39.87 11.60 9.03
C GLY A 27 40.88 11.35 10.16
N LYS A 28 41.88 12.25 10.16
CA LYS A 28 42.78 12.69 11.24
C LYS A 28 43.58 11.63 12.02
N GLU A 29 44.88 11.66 11.76
CA GLU A 29 45.97 11.04 12.51
C GLU A 29 45.88 11.31 14.02
N LYS A 30 45.80 10.21 14.79
CA LYS A 30 46.44 10.07 16.11
C LYS A 30 46.68 8.59 16.39
N ASP A 31 47.97 8.24 16.51
CA ASP A 31 48.58 6.99 16.99
C ASP A 31 47.63 5.92 17.58
N ASP A 32 47.25 4.95 16.74
CA ASP A 32 47.21 3.49 16.94
C ASP A 32 46.32 2.89 15.83
N ASP A 33 46.87 2.78 14.61
CA ASP A 33 46.14 2.35 13.41
C ASP A 33 45.84 0.83 13.40
N LYS A 34 44.98 0.40 14.32
CA LYS A 34 44.06 -0.70 14.03
C LYS A 34 42.72 -0.06 13.70
N VAL A 35 42.47 0.17 12.41
CA VAL A 35 41.12 0.47 11.91
C VAL A 35 40.21 -0.61 12.46
N TYR A 36 39.31 -0.23 13.37
CA TYR A 36 38.36 -1.16 13.95
C TYR A 36 37.44 -1.66 12.83
N ALA A 37 37.64 -2.92 12.44
CA ALA A 37 36.76 -3.60 11.50
C ALA A 37 35.60 -4.18 12.32
N SER A 38 34.47 -3.47 12.34
CA SER A 38 33.27 -3.96 13.01
C SER A 38 32.89 -5.35 12.51
N SER A 39 32.46 -6.23 13.42
CA SER A 39 31.93 -7.55 13.06
C SER A 39 30.67 -7.46 12.17
N CYS A 40 30.06 -6.28 12.08
CA CYS A 40 28.92 -6.04 11.19
C CYS A 40 29.32 -5.75 9.74
N ALA A 41 30.61 -5.55 9.42
CA ALA A 41 31.07 -5.28 8.05
C ALA A 41 30.74 -6.46 7.10
N ASP A 42 30.89 -7.70 7.58
CA ASP A 42 30.56 -8.90 6.80
C ASP A 42 29.04 -9.03 6.54
N SER A 43 28.21 -8.45 7.40
CA SER A 43 26.75 -8.46 7.23
C SER A 43 26.27 -7.52 6.12
N LEU A 44 27.12 -6.62 5.62
CA LEU A 44 26.84 -5.79 4.44
C LEU A 44 27.15 -6.51 3.13
N ALA A 45 28.10 -7.45 3.16
CA ALA A 45 28.49 -8.26 2.01
C ALA A 45 27.61 -9.51 1.91
N GLY A 46 26.53 -9.46 1.12
CA GLY A 46 25.76 -10.69 0.87
C GLY A 46 24.32 -10.53 0.39
N VAL A 47 23.86 -9.32 0.02
CA VAL A 47 22.54 -9.16 -0.58
C VAL A 47 22.71 -8.82 -2.06
N ASP A 48 22.83 -9.86 -2.87
CA ASP A 48 22.63 -9.74 -4.30
C ASP A 48 21.12 -9.94 -4.56
N GLY A 49 20.38 -8.83 -4.62
CA GLY A 49 18.95 -8.86 -4.87
C GLY A 49 18.32 -7.48 -4.81
N SER A 50 17.62 -7.08 -5.87
CA SER A 50 16.91 -5.80 -6.03
C SER A 50 15.77 -5.55 -5.04
N VAL A 51 15.60 -6.42 -4.06
CA VAL A 51 14.41 -6.55 -3.21
C VAL A 51 14.71 -6.29 -1.73
N VAL A 52 15.92 -6.58 -1.26
CA VAL A 52 16.30 -6.37 0.14
C VAL A 52 17.36 -5.27 0.20
N VAL A 53 17.14 -4.29 1.07
CA VAL A 53 18.06 -3.16 1.27
C VAL A 53 18.59 -3.22 2.69
N ARG A 54 19.92 -3.29 2.81
CA ARG A 54 20.60 -3.14 4.10
C ARG A 54 21.15 -1.72 4.22
N GLY A 55 21.01 -1.16 5.42
CA GLY A 55 21.68 0.08 5.79
C GLY A 55 22.55 -0.11 7.01
N TYR A 56 23.62 0.65 7.03
CA TYR A 56 24.60 0.67 8.10
C TYR A 56 24.50 1.98 8.87
N GLY A 57 24.71 1.93 10.18
CA GLY A 57 24.78 3.12 11.00
C GLY A 57 25.81 2.99 12.12
N GLN A 58 26.45 4.11 12.43
CA GLN A 58 27.41 4.25 13.51
C GLN A 58 26.96 5.35 14.47
N GLY A 59 27.28 5.23 15.75
CA GLY A 59 27.14 6.37 16.65
C GLY A 59 27.38 6.06 18.11
N ALA A 60 27.46 7.11 18.92
CA ALA A 60 27.79 7.02 20.35
C ALA A 60 26.75 6.24 21.19
N SER A 61 25.61 5.86 20.60
CA SER A 61 24.62 5.00 21.22
C SER A 61 23.93 4.12 20.19
N PHE A 62 23.36 3.00 20.63
CA PHE A 62 22.55 2.13 19.78
C PHE A 62 21.40 2.88 19.08
N GLN A 63 20.74 3.82 19.75
CA GLN A 63 19.65 4.59 19.14
C GLN A 63 20.14 5.51 18.01
N GLN A 64 21.32 6.10 18.19
CA GLN A 64 21.94 6.93 17.15
C GLN A 64 22.38 6.09 15.96
N ALA A 65 23.08 4.97 16.21
CA ALA A 65 23.49 4.03 15.17
C ALA A 65 22.27 3.47 14.42
N LYS A 66 21.18 3.13 15.13
CA LYS A 66 19.91 2.72 14.51
C LYS A 66 19.34 3.82 13.61
N ALA A 67 19.23 5.06 14.10
CA ALA A 67 18.69 6.16 13.30
C ALA A 67 19.51 6.39 12.01
N GLU A 68 20.83 6.25 12.08
CA GLU A 68 21.72 6.35 10.93
C GLU A 68 21.54 5.19 9.94
N ALA A 69 21.40 3.95 10.43
CA ALA A 69 21.12 2.80 9.57
C ALA A 69 19.77 2.90 8.83
N LEU A 70 18.72 3.37 9.51
CA LEU A 70 17.41 3.60 8.88
C LEU A 70 17.45 4.75 7.87
N LYS A 71 18.30 5.76 8.12
CA LYS A 71 18.55 6.85 7.17
C LYS A 71 19.26 6.33 5.92
N ASP A 72 20.30 5.50 6.06
CA ASP A 72 21.00 4.87 4.94
C ASP A 72 20.03 4.01 4.08
N ILE A 73 19.17 3.19 4.72
CA ILE A 73 18.09 2.46 4.00
C ILE A 73 17.21 3.43 3.20
N SER A 74 16.76 4.52 3.82
CA SER A 74 15.87 5.51 3.20
C SER A 74 16.51 6.16 1.96
N GLU A 75 17.78 6.50 2.04
CA GLU A 75 18.55 7.11 0.95
C GLU A 75 18.72 6.13 -0.20
N ARG A 76 19.08 4.87 0.08
CA ARG A 76 19.22 3.82 -0.93
C ARG A 76 17.91 3.53 -1.67
N ILE A 77 16.79 3.44 -0.96
CA ILE A 77 15.46 3.26 -1.57
C ILE A 77 15.12 4.48 -2.45
N SER A 78 15.37 5.70 -1.97
CA SER A 78 15.11 6.93 -2.73
C SER A 78 15.88 6.98 -4.05
N VAL A 79 17.14 6.55 -4.05
CA VAL A 79 17.98 6.45 -5.24
C VAL A 79 17.42 5.41 -6.22
N GLN A 80 16.99 4.24 -5.73
CA GLN A 80 16.37 3.20 -6.56
C GLN A 80 15.06 3.67 -7.22
N VAL A 81 14.18 4.35 -6.47
CA VAL A 81 12.92 4.90 -7.00
C VAL A 81 13.20 5.96 -8.08
N THR A 82 14.14 6.87 -7.82
CA THR A 82 14.54 7.91 -8.79
C THR A 82 15.10 7.27 -10.06
N GLY A 83 15.95 6.24 -9.95
CA GLY A 83 16.51 5.53 -11.10
C GLY A 83 15.44 4.82 -11.96
N LYS A 84 14.49 4.13 -11.33
CA LYS A 84 13.34 3.51 -12.04
C LYS A 84 12.42 4.55 -12.68
N SER A 85 12.20 5.68 -12.00
CA SER A 85 11.37 6.78 -12.51
C SER A 85 12.01 7.47 -13.72
N VAL A 86 13.31 7.78 -13.71
CA VAL A 86 14.01 8.37 -14.87
C VAL A 86 14.01 7.42 -16.07
N SER A 87 14.13 6.11 -15.83
CA SER A 87 14.00 5.09 -16.89
C SER A 87 12.59 4.98 -17.47
N THR A 88 11.55 5.35 -16.71
CA THR A 88 10.14 5.28 -17.16
C THR A 88 9.66 6.64 -17.73
N SER A 89 10.20 7.76 -17.24
CA SER A 89 9.89 9.13 -17.70
C SER A 89 10.55 9.51 -19.02
N GLN A 90 11.51 8.73 -19.53
CA GLN A 90 11.89 8.82 -20.95
C GLN A 90 10.79 8.32 -21.91
N LEU A 91 9.61 7.95 -21.39
CA LEU A 91 8.43 7.55 -22.17
C LEU A 91 7.14 8.34 -21.90
N ASN A 92 7.08 9.34 -21.00
CA ASN A 92 5.88 10.17 -20.88
C ASN A 92 6.09 11.55 -20.23
N ASN A 93 5.40 12.55 -20.80
CA ASN A 93 5.59 14.00 -20.59
C ASN A 93 5.30 14.50 -19.15
N GLY A 94 6.35 14.96 -18.46
CA GLY A 94 6.40 16.34 -17.94
C GLY A 94 6.09 16.61 -16.46
N GLU A 95 4.90 16.31 -15.94
CA GLU A 95 4.40 17.03 -14.74
C GLU A 95 3.92 16.18 -13.55
N SER A 96 4.36 14.92 -13.43
CA SER A 96 3.97 14.02 -12.32
C SER A 96 5.11 13.67 -11.32
N SER A 97 6.30 14.22 -11.52
CA SER A 97 7.53 13.79 -10.83
C SER A 97 7.62 14.23 -9.35
N SER A 98 7.25 15.48 -9.04
CA SER A 98 7.55 16.10 -7.74
C SER A 98 6.62 15.63 -6.62
N SER A 99 5.32 15.47 -6.89
CA SER A 99 4.34 14.98 -5.92
C SER A 99 4.56 13.49 -5.60
N PHE A 100 4.86 12.68 -6.62
CA PHE A 100 5.18 11.25 -6.48
C PHE A 100 6.45 11.00 -5.65
N GLN A 101 7.49 11.82 -5.82
CA GLN A 101 8.72 11.71 -5.02
C GLN A 101 8.50 12.04 -3.54
N SER A 102 7.61 13.00 -3.24
CA SER A 102 7.31 13.40 -1.87
C SER A 102 6.51 12.32 -1.12
N SER A 103 5.46 11.79 -1.75
CA SER A 103 4.66 10.70 -1.17
C SER A 103 5.48 9.42 -0.98
N ALA A 104 6.31 9.05 -1.97
CA ALA A 104 7.19 7.89 -1.87
C ALA A 104 8.19 8.00 -0.71
N ARG A 105 8.74 9.20 -0.43
CA ARG A 105 9.65 9.43 0.71
C ARG A 105 8.96 9.31 2.07
N ILE A 106 7.69 9.75 2.16
CA ILE A 106 6.90 9.67 3.39
C ILE A 106 6.51 8.22 3.69
N ASP A 107 6.03 7.47 2.69
CA ASP A 107 5.71 6.03 2.83
C ASP A 107 6.95 5.21 3.23
N THR A 108 8.09 5.50 2.59
CA THR A 108 9.37 4.84 2.88
C THR A 108 9.79 5.01 4.35
N ARG A 109 9.66 6.22 4.93
CA ARG A 109 10.02 6.47 6.34
C ARG A 109 9.11 5.74 7.33
N LEU A 110 7.83 5.57 7.01
CA LEU A 110 6.88 4.85 7.86
C LEU A 110 7.11 3.33 7.83
N ARG A 111 7.46 2.78 6.67
CA ARG A 111 7.69 1.33 6.49
C ARG A 111 9.04 0.86 7.04
N ILE A 112 10.08 1.68 6.99
CA ILE A 112 11.44 1.34 7.49
C ILE A 112 11.46 1.10 9.01
N GLN A 113 10.43 1.50 9.76
CA GLN A 113 10.30 1.13 11.18
C GLN A 113 10.20 -0.40 11.39
N GLN A 114 9.84 -1.15 10.35
CA GLN A 114 9.79 -2.62 10.33
C GLN A 114 11.13 -3.27 9.94
N ALA A 115 12.19 -2.47 9.74
CA ALA A 115 13.51 -3.02 9.43
C ALA A 115 14.01 -3.90 10.58
N VAL A 116 14.57 -5.05 10.22
CA VAL A 116 15.06 -6.04 11.16
C VAL A 116 16.54 -5.80 11.42
N GLN A 117 16.93 -5.82 12.69
CA GLN A 117 18.35 -5.77 13.05
C GLN A 117 19.02 -7.09 12.66
N VAL A 118 20.00 -7.01 11.77
CA VAL A 118 20.81 -8.17 11.34
C VAL A 118 22.05 -8.30 12.22
N CYS A 119 22.66 -7.17 12.57
CA CYS A 119 23.88 -7.14 13.37
C CYS A 119 23.90 -5.91 14.29
N SER A 120 24.53 -6.07 15.45
CA SER A 120 24.93 -4.98 16.33
C SER A 120 26.27 -5.31 16.95
N ASP A 121 27.12 -4.31 17.04
CA ASP A 121 28.48 -4.40 17.55
C ASP A 121 28.80 -3.13 18.34
N ASN A 122 29.32 -3.29 19.54
CA ASN A 122 29.72 -2.22 20.45
C ASN A 122 31.17 -2.38 20.93
N GLY A 123 31.96 -3.17 20.21
CA GLY A 123 33.36 -3.46 20.53
C GLY A 123 34.35 -2.41 20.04
N ASP A 124 33.89 -1.31 19.42
CA ASP A 124 34.76 -0.24 18.94
C ASP A 124 35.49 0.40 20.14
N PRO A 125 36.84 0.44 20.13
CA PRO A 125 37.64 1.15 21.14
C PRO A 125 37.26 2.63 21.34
N SER A 126 36.61 3.26 20.35
CA SER A 126 36.06 4.61 20.44
C SER A 126 34.81 4.72 21.33
N GLY A 127 34.17 3.58 21.64
CA GLY A 127 32.89 3.48 22.35
C GLY A 127 31.66 3.60 21.44
N ASP A 128 31.85 3.68 20.12
CA ASP A 128 30.76 3.74 19.15
C ASP A 128 30.04 2.38 18.98
N TRP A 129 28.76 2.48 18.66
CA TRP A 129 27.92 1.38 18.22
C TRP A 129 27.90 1.31 16.70
N HIS A 130 27.98 0.11 16.17
CA HIS A 130 27.83 -0.23 14.76
C HIS A 130 26.63 -1.16 14.61
N VAL A 131 25.69 -0.82 13.73
CA VAL A 131 24.50 -1.65 13.50
C VAL A 131 24.22 -1.81 12.01
N VAL A 132 23.63 -2.95 11.66
CA VAL A 132 23.11 -3.21 10.31
C VAL A 132 21.64 -3.58 10.44
N PHE A 133 20.81 -2.84 9.72
CA PHE A 133 19.39 -3.10 9.59
C PHE A 133 19.07 -3.54 8.16
N GLU A 134 18.09 -4.42 8.02
CA GLU A 134 17.61 -4.95 6.76
C GLU A 134 16.13 -4.63 6.57
N PHE A 135 15.78 -4.19 5.37
CA PHE A 135 14.42 -3.88 4.97
C PHE A 135 14.06 -4.56 3.65
N ASP A 136 12.90 -5.23 3.63
CA ASP A 136 12.33 -5.81 2.43
C ASP A 136 11.49 -4.77 1.68
N THR A 137 11.93 -4.41 0.48
CA THR A 137 11.29 -3.39 -0.36
C THR A 137 10.05 -3.89 -1.09
N ARG A 138 9.77 -5.21 -1.07
CA ARG A 138 8.51 -5.77 -1.60
C ARG A 138 7.30 -5.15 -0.92
N SER A 139 6.22 -5.00 -1.69
CA SER A 139 4.89 -4.75 -1.11
C SER A 139 4.52 -5.89 -0.15
N ALA A 140 3.61 -5.62 0.79
CA ALA A 140 3.10 -6.64 1.71
C ALA A 140 2.62 -7.89 0.94
N VAL A 141 1.92 -7.67 -0.18
CA VAL A 141 1.40 -8.73 -1.04
C VAL A 141 2.51 -9.55 -1.70
N GLN A 142 3.57 -8.91 -2.18
CA GLN A 142 4.72 -9.61 -2.76
C GLN A 142 5.48 -10.45 -1.71
N GLN A 143 5.57 -9.97 -0.48
CA GLN A 143 6.13 -10.75 0.64
C GLN A 143 5.27 -11.98 0.94
N LEU A 144 3.95 -11.82 0.93
CA LEU A 144 3.02 -12.93 1.08
C LEU A 144 3.16 -13.93 -0.07
N ALA A 145 3.22 -13.47 -1.32
CA ALA A 145 3.41 -14.32 -2.49
C ALA A 145 4.71 -15.14 -2.40
N ALA A 146 5.82 -14.52 -1.99
CA ALA A 146 7.09 -15.20 -1.82
C ALA A 146 7.03 -16.27 -0.72
N THR A 147 6.38 -15.94 0.41
CA THR A 147 6.18 -16.88 1.52
C THR A 147 5.32 -18.07 1.10
N LEU A 148 4.22 -17.81 0.38
CA LEU A 148 3.34 -18.83 -0.16
C LEU A 148 4.04 -19.72 -1.19
N ASN A 149 4.80 -19.17 -2.12
CA ASN A 149 5.55 -19.99 -3.09
C ASN A 149 6.55 -20.94 -2.40
N LYS A 150 7.14 -20.49 -1.29
CA LYS A 150 8.04 -21.33 -0.48
C LYS A 150 7.28 -22.43 0.27
N SER A 151 6.14 -22.12 0.89
CA SER A 151 5.35 -23.13 1.63
C SER A 151 4.64 -24.13 0.71
N LEU A 152 4.23 -23.67 -0.48
CA LEU A 152 3.51 -24.48 -1.47
C LEU A 152 4.46 -25.24 -2.41
N ALA A 153 5.78 -25.04 -2.30
CA ALA A 153 6.80 -25.71 -3.12
C ALA A 153 6.53 -25.66 -4.64
N GLY A 154 5.97 -24.55 -5.13
CA GLY A 154 5.64 -24.37 -6.55
C GLY A 154 4.34 -25.04 -7.02
N ASN A 155 3.52 -25.58 -6.12
CA ASN A 155 2.19 -26.10 -6.46
C ASN A 155 1.29 -25.00 -7.03
N ARG A 156 0.47 -25.40 -7.99
CA ARG A 156 -0.51 -24.50 -8.59
C ARG A 156 -1.67 -24.23 -7.63
N VAL A 157 -2.06 -22.97 -7.48
CA VAL A 157 -3.17 -22.60 -6.59
C VAL A 157 -4.36 -21.99 -7.33
N ARG A 158 -5.55 -22.21 -6.77
CA ARG A 158 -6.79 -21.53 -7.11
C ARG A 158 -7.19 -20.64 -5.94
N LEU A 159 -7.21 -19.34 -6.16
CA LEU A 159 -7.62 -18.37 -5.14
C LEU A 159 -9.13 -18.41 -4.97
N GLU A 160 -9.58 -18.51 -3.71
CA GLU A 160 -11.00 -18.54 -3.33
C GLU A 160 -11.25 -17.52 -2.22
N GLY A 161 -12.48 -17.03 -2.09
CA GLY A 161 -12.81 -16.00 -1.11
C GLY A 161 -13.89 -15.06 -1.62
N ASN A 162 -14.05 -13.94 -0.92
CA ASN A 162 -15.07 -12.95 -1.23
C ASN A 162 -14.81 -12.29 -2.60
N PRO A 163 -15.81 -12.22 -3.51
CA PRO A 163 -15.61 -11.69 -4.87
C PRO A 163 -15.16 -10.22 -4.90
N TYR A 164 -15.60 -9.40 -3.93
CA TYR A 164 -15.22 -7.99 -3.81
C TYR A 164 -13.75 -7.81 -3.41
N LEU A 165 -13.15 -8.84 -2.79
CA LEU A 165 -11.71 -8.93 -2.56
C LEU A 165 -10.98 -9.56 -3.75
N LEU A 166 -11.49 -10.65 -4.31
CA LEU A 166 -10.82 -11.42 -5.36
C LEU A 166 -10.61 -10.66 -6.66
N GLY A 167 -11.51 -9.71 -6.98
CA GLY A 167 -11.41 -8.82 -8.14
C GLY A 167 -10.48 -7.62 -7.94
N SER A 168 -9.93 -7.44 -6.74
CA SER A 168 -9.16 -6.25 -6.37
C SER A 168 -7.76 -6.19 -6.97
N GLN A 169 -7.22 -4.97 -7.06
CA GLN A 169 -5.85 -4.74 -7.52
C GLN A 169 -4.84 -5.45 -6.62
N LEU A 170 -5.08 -5.44 -5.31
CA LEU A 170 -4.28 -6.15 -4.32
C LEU A 170 -4.16 -7.65 -4.66
N ILE A 171 -5.28 -8.30 -4.99
CA ILE A 171 -5.28 -9.73 -5.34
C ILE A 171 -4.73 -9.98 -6.74
N ASN A 172 -4.87 -9.04 -7.68
CA ASN A 172 -4.20 -9.13 -8.98
C ASN A 172 -2.68 -9.14 -8.83
N GLU A 173 -2.12 -8.32 -7.93
CA GLU A 173 -0.70 -8.34 -7.60
C GLU A 173 -0.29 -9.67 -6.96
N LEU A 174 -1.08 -10.18 -6.01
CA LEU A 174 -0.85 -11.50 -5.41
C LEU A 174 -0.81 -12.59 -6.48
N ARG A 175 -1.77 -12.57 -7.41
CA ARG A 175 -1.89 -13.54 -8.50
C ARG A 175 -0.67 -13.49 -9.42
N ALA A 176 -0.14 -12.30 -9.72
CA ALA A 176 1.07 -12.13 -10.52
C ALA A 176 2.31 -12.74 -9.85
N GLY A 177 2.35 -12.77 -8.51
CA GLY A 177 3.43 -13.37 -7.74
C GLY A 177 3.29 -14.88 -7.51
N LEU A 178 2.18 -15.52 -7.87
CA LEU A 178 1.90 -16.94 -7.57
C LEU A 178 1.84 -17.79 -8.84
N HIS A 179 2.14 -19.08 -8.69
CA HIS A 179 1.88 -20.08 -9.73
C HIS A 179 0.38 -20.42 -9.75
N VAL A 180 -0.40 -19.67 -10.51
CA VAL A 180 -1.86 -19.86 -10.55
C VAL A 180 -2.22 -20.97 -11.54
N GLY A 181 -3.03 -21.92 -11.08
CA GLY A 181 -3.53 -23.02 -11.91
C GLY A 181 -4.99 -22.84 -12.30
N HIS A 182 -5.35 -23.36 -13.46
CA HIS A 182 -6.74 -23.53 -13.87
C HIS A 182 -7.14 -25.01 -13.78
N GLY A 183 -8.39 -25.27 -13.36
CA GLY A 183 -8.97 -26.62 -13.30
C GLY A 183 -8.74 -27.37 -11.98
N GLN A 184 -9.09 -28.66 -11.96
CA GLN A 184 -9.13 -29.50 -10.75
C GLN A 184 -7.75 -29.82 -10.14
N ASN A 185 -6.66 -29.53 -10.86
CA ASN A 185 -5.29 -29.80 -10.40
C ASN A 185 -4.69 -28.66 -9.56
N ALA A 186 -5.47 -27.61 -9.28
CA ALA A 186 -5.03 -26.46 -8.48
C ALA A 186 -5.52 -26.61 -7.02
N GLN A 187 -4.62 -26.43 -6.07
CA GLN A 187 -4.96 -26.44 -4.65
C GLN A 187 -5.78 -25.19 -4.30
N PRO A 188 -6.95 -25.32 -3.64
CA PRO A 188 -7.72 -24.17 -3.20
C PRO A 188 -6.96 -23.41 -2.10
N LEU A 189 -6.86 -22.09 -2.26
CA LEU A 189 -6.25 -21.18 -1.30
C LEU A 189 -7.28 -20.10 -0.94
N SER A 190 -7.88 -20.24 0.24
CA SER A 190 -8.85 -19.28 0.75
C SER A 190 -8.16 -17.99 1.15
N LEU A 191 -8.69 -16.87 0.66
CA LEU A 191 -8.28 -15.51 0.94
C LEU A 191 -9.36 -14.80 1.76
N SER A 192 -8.92 -14.06 2.78
CA SER A 192 -9.81 -13.22 3.58
C SER A 192 -9.08 -12.00 4.13
N LEU A 193 -9.82 -10.92 4.37
CA LEU A 193 -9.34 -9.79 5.14
C LEU A 193 -9.75 -9.96 6.60
N LYS A 194 -8.80 -9.74 7.52
CA LYS A 194 -9.07 -9.77 8.96
C LYS A 194 -8.48 -8.54 9.63
N ARG A 195 -9.22 -7.98 10.59
CA ARG A 195 -8.69 -6.97 11.50
C ARG A 195 -8.35 -7.63 12.83
N GLN A 196 -7.09 -7.50 13.24
CA GLN A 196 -6.58 -8.06 14.50
C GLN A 196 -5.44 -7.16 15.02
N HIS A 197 -5.30 -7.06 16.34
CA HIS A 197 -4.23 -6.26 16.96
C HIS A 197 -4.12 -4.82 16.42
N GLY A 198 -5.26 -4.17 16.11
CA GLY A 198 -5.31 -2.80 15.58
C GLY A 198 -4.79 -2.62 14.15
N GLY A 199 -4.66 -3.71 13.37
CA GLY A 199 -4.23 -3.66 11.98
C GLY A 199 -5.03 -4.60 11.09
N TRP A 200 -5.03 -4.30 9.79
CA TRP A 200 -5.58 -5.18 8.78
C TRP A 200 -4.55 -6.18 8.26
N TYR A 201 -5.03 -7.37 7.95
CA TYR A 201 -4.23 -8.46 7.43
C TYR A 201 -4.93 -9.12 6.26
N LEU A 202 -4.17 -9.39 5.19
CA LEU A 202 -4.57 -10.36 4.18
C LEU A 202 -4.13 -11.74 4.66
N VAL A 203 -5.10 -12.64 4.80
CA VAL A 203 -4.88 -14.02 5.24
C VAL A 203 -5.08 -14.96 4.06
N ALA A 204 -4.09 -15.83 3.83
CA ALA A 204 -4.05 -16.82 2.77
C ALA A 204 -3.62 -18.17 3.34
N GLY A 205 -4.58 -19.04 3.64
CA GLY A 205 -4.31 -20.30 4.34
C GLY A 205 -3.75 -20.07 5.75
N ASP A 206 -2.54 -20.57 6.01
CA ASP A 206 -1.80 -20.40 7.27
C ASP A 206 -0.88 -19.17 7.28
N GLN A 207 -0.74 -18.48 6.14
CA GLN A 207 0.07 -17.29 6.00
C GLN A 207 -0.78 -16.03 6.11
N GLN A 208 -0.18 -14.97 6.63
CA GLN A 208 -0.81 -13.66 6.67
C GLN A 208 0.23 -12.56 6.53
N VAL A 209 -0.19 -11.42 5.99
CA VAL A 209 0.62 -10.21 5.94
C VAL A 209 -0.19 -9.01 6.41
N ARG A 210 0.45 -8.11 7.15
CA ARG A 210 -0.15 -6.84 7.56
C ARG A 210 -0.25 -5.91 6.36
N LEU A 211 -1.38 -5.23 6.23
CA LEU A 211 -1.67 -4.29 5.17
C LEU A 211 -1.53 -2.85 5.67
N SER A 212 -1.05 -1.97 4.80
CA SER A 212 -1.16 -0.51 4.96
C SER A 212 -2.56 -0.01 4.58
N ASP A 213 -2.86 1.26 4.83
CA ASP A 213 -4.14 1.85 4.40
C ASP A 213 -4.25 1.89 2.86
N ASP A 214 -3.14 2.11 2.15
CA ASP A 214 -3.11 2.03 0.68
C ASP A 214 -3.41 0.62 0.17
N ASP A 215 -2.85 -0.41 0.84
CA ASP A 215 -3.15 -1.81 0.52
C ASP A 215 -4.64 -2.13 0.76
N ILE A 216 -5.23 -1.56 1.82
CA ILE A 216 -6.66 -1.71 2.10
C ILE A 216 -7.51 -1.02 1.04
N PHE A 217 -7.13 0.18 0.62
CA PHE A 217 -7.79 0.85 -0.50
C PHE A 217 -7.76 0.00 -1.77
N GLN A 218 -6.60 -0.59 -2.09
CA GLN A 218 -6.41 -1.48 -3.24
C GLN A 218 -7.09 -2.84 -3.10
N SER A 219 -7.53 -3.23 -1.90
CA SER A 219 -8.24 -4.48 -1.62
C SER A 219 -9.72 -4.45 -2.02
N MET A 220 -10.25 -3.27 -2.34
CA MET A 220 -11.64 -3.05 -2.68
C MET A 220 -11.87 -3.12 -4.19
N HIS A 221 -12.82 -3.96 -4.62
CA HIS A 221 -13.31 -3.99 -5.99
C HIS A 221 -14.83 -4.10 -6.03
N PHE A 222 -15.48 -3.04 -6.48
CA PHE A 222 -16.93 -2.98 -6.66
C PHE A 222 -17.23 -2.93 -8.15
N ALA A 223 -17.60 -4.08 -8.73
CA ALA A 223 -18.02 -4.13 -10.12
C ALA A 223 -19.36 -3.41 -10.27
N GLY A 224 -19.35 -2.25 -10.95
CA GLY A 224 -20.55 -1.44 -11.15
C GLY A 224 -21.59 -2.15 -12.02
N SER A 225 -22.87 -1.99 -11.66
CA SER A 225 -24.02 -2.32 -12.50
C SER A 225 -24.33 -1.17 -13.45
N SER A 226 -24.80 -1.47 -14.66
CA SER A 226 -25.32 -0.45 -15.58
C SER A 226 -26.70 0.07 -15.18
N GLU A 227 -27.39 -0.63 -14.26
CA GLU A 227 -28.76 -0.34 -13.82
C GLU A 227 -28.80 0.55 -12.57
N LEU A 228 -27.64 0.81 -11.97
CA LEU A 228 -27.48 1.65 -10.79
C LEU A 228 -26.30 2.59 -11.02
N ILE A 229 -26.53 3.89 -10.94
CA ILE A 229 -25.49 4.90 -11.15
C ILE A 229 -25.43 5.80 -9.93
N LEU A 230 -24.24 5.89 -9.33
CA LEU A 230 -23.92 6.81 -8.25
C LEU A 230 -23.05 7.94 -8.79
N SER A 231 -23.46 9.18 -8.52
CA SER A 231 -22.75 10.39 -8.94
C SER A 231 -22.69 11.44 -7.83
N LEU A 232 -21.72 12.33 -7.93
CA LEU A 232 -21.53 13.46 -7.02
C LEU A 232 -22.13 14.73 -7.60
N ILE A 233 -22.83 15.51 -6.76
CA ILE A 233 -23.29 16.86 -7.05
C ILE A 233 -22.59 17.80 -6.07
N LYS A 234 -21.71 18.67 -6.57
CA LYS A 234 -21.12 19.74 -5.77
C LYS A 234 -22.09 20.93 -5.72
N THR A 235 -22.42 21.41 -4.53
CA THR A 235 -23.43 22.47 -4.34
C THR A 235 -22.97 23.84 -4.86
N ALA A 236 -21.65 24.06 -4.94
CA ALA A 236 -21.07 25.37 -5.22
C ALA A 236 -20.66 25.62 -6.69
N ASP A 237 -20.72 24.63 -7.59
CA ASP A 237 -20.16 24.81 -8.94
C ASP A 237 -20.96 24.23 -10.12
N THR A 238 -20.85 24.95 -11.23
CA THR A 238 -21.75 25.02 -12.40
C THR A 238 -21.73 23.83 -13.37
N GLY A 239 -21.79 22.60 -12.85
CA GLY A 239 -21.99 21.40 -13.68
C GLY A 239 -20.72 20.78 -14.27
N GLN A 240 -19.56 21.01 -13.66
CA GLN A 240 -18.39 20.17 -13.90
C GLN A 240 -18.44 18.91 -13.03
N GLN A 241 -18.32 17.75 -13.67
CA GLN A 241 -18.10 16.48 -13.00
C GLN A 241 -16.72 16.53 -12.34
N LEU A 242 -16.69 16.67 -11.02
CA LEU A 242 -15.46 16.78 -10.23
C LEU A 242 -15.42 15.62 -9.25
N ASP A 243 -14.56 14.63 -9.47
CA ASP A 243 -14.30 13.55 -8.49
C ASP A 243 -13.37 14.03 -7.35
N GLN A 244 -13.27 15.35 -7.16
CA GLN A 244 -12.36 16.02 -6.23
C GLN A 244 -13.10 17.12 -5.45
N LEU A 245 -12.89 17.13 -4.14
CA LEU A 245 -13.44 18.09 -3.19
C LEU A 245 -12.32 18.73 -2.36
N LEU A 246 -12.50 19.97 -1.93
CA LEU A 246 -11.69 20.61 -0.89
C LEU A 246 -12.34 20.36 0.48
N VAL A 247 -11.57 20.44 1.56
CA VAL A 247 -12.14 20.42 2.92
C VAL A 247 -13.17 21.53 3.08
N GLY A 248 -14.34 21.18 3.63
CA GLY A 248 -15.46 22.09 3.81
C GLY A 248 -16.35 22.25 2.58
N ASP A 249 -16.01 21.65 1.43
CA ASP A 249 -16.91 21.62 0.28
C ASP A 249 -18.20 20.88 0.66
N GLN A 250 -19.33 21.50 0.31
CA GLN A 250 -20.64 20.87 0.45
C GLN A 250 -21.04 20.13 -0.82
N PHE A 251 -21.58 18.92 -0.63
CA PHE A 251 -21.99 18.06 -1.72
C PHE A 251 -23.23 17.24 -1.41
N SER A 252 -23.79 16.64 -2.46
CA SER A 252 -24.84 15.63 -2.37
C SER A 252 -24.49 14.47 -3.30
N LEU A 253 -25.02 13.30 -2.99
CA LEU A 253 -24.92 12.10 -3.81
C LEU A 253 -26.23 11.93 -4.57
N ARG A 254 -26.13 11.72 -5.87
CA ARG A 254 -27.27 11.39 -6.72
C ARG A 254 -27.18 9.93 -7.13
N VAL A 255 -28.29 9.24 -6.96
CA VAL A 255 -28.48 7.84 -7.35
C VAL A 255 -29.59 7.78 -8.38
N ASP A 256 -29.26 7.27 -9.56
CA ASP A 256 -30.21 6.92 -10.60
C ASP A 256 -30.28 5.39 -10.69
N SER A 257 -31.49 4.82 -10.63
CA SER A 257 -31.71 3.37 -10.63
C SER A 257 -32.82 2.97 -11.59
N THR A 258 -32.60 1.93 -12.39
CA THR A 258 -33.67 1.21 -13.10
C THR A 258 -34.18 0.01 -12.32
N LEU A 259 -33.67 -0.20 -11.11
CA LEU A 259 -34.05 -1.29 -10.22
C LEU A 259 -35.07 -0.81 -9.18
N GLU A 260 -35.99 -1.69 -8.80
CA GLU A 260 -36.82 -1.54 -7.62
C GLU A 260 -36.21 -2.26 -6.40
N GLY A 261 -36.48 -1.78 -5.19
CA GLY A 261 -36.06 -2.43 -3.96
C GLY A 261 -35.61 -1.45 -2.87
N PHE A 262 -34.56 -1.83 -2.14
CA PHE A 262 -34.03 -1.09 -1.00
C PHE A 262 -32.61 -0.57 -1.27
N LEU A 263 -32.51 0.74 -1.44
CA LEU A 263 -31.25 1.47 -1.59
C LEU A 263 -30.56 1.66 -0.24
N SER A 264 -29.28 1.30 -0.18
CA SER A 264 -28.39 1.66 0.93
C SER A 264 -27.09 2.26 0.40
N ILE A 265 -26.58 3.30 1.08
CA ILE A 265 -25.35 4.00 0.73
C ILE A 265 -24.36 3.90 1.89
N PHE A 266 -23.12 3.57 1.54
CA PHE A 266 -22.00 3.51 2.46
C PHE A 266 -20.90 4.48 2.04
N ASN A 267 -20.20 5.05 3.02
CA ASN A 267 -18.86 5.58 2.86
C ASN A 267 -17.86 4.56 3.38
N VAL A 268 -16.88 4.20 2.57
CA VAL A 268 -15.79 3.28 2.90
C VAL A 268 -14.48 4.05 2.79
N TYR A 269 -13.87 4.27 3.94
CA TYR A 269 -12.63 5.04 4.06
C TYR A 269 -11.43 4.20 3.62
N ALA A 270 -10.33 4.88 3.22
CA ALA A 270 -9.09 4.21 2.82
C ALA A 270 -8.53 3.22 3.86
N ASP A 271 -8.73 3.49 5.15
CA ASP A 271 -8.26 2.64 6.25
C ASP A 271 -9.21 1.46 6.58
N GLY A 272 -10.27 1.26 5.79
CA GLY A 272 -11.23 0.16 5.94
C GLY A 272 -12.32 0.42 6.99
N ARG A 273 -12.44 1.66 7.49
CA ARG A 273 -13.67 2.07 8.19
C ARG A 273 -14.86 2.09 7.23
N VAL A 274 -16.03 1.79 7.76
CA VAL A 274 -17.30 1.81 7.00
C VAL A 274 -18.33 2.61 7.78
N SER A 275 -19.00 3.51 7.09
CA SER A 275 -20.11 4.30 7.63
C SER A 275 -21.34 4.16 6.75
N VAL A 276 -22.50 3.94 7.36
CA VAL A 276 -23.79 3.91 6.66
C VAL A 276 -24.32 5.33 6.54
N LEU A 277 -24.42 5.85 5.32
CA LEU A 277 -24.94 7.18 5.01
C LEU A 277 -26.47 7.17 4.89
N ALA A 278 -27.01 6.11 4.27
CA ALA A 278 -28.44 5.86 4.15
C ALA A 278 -28.68 4.35 4.15
N ALA A 279 -29.73 3.88 4.81
CA ALA A 279 -30.07 2.46 4.85
C ALA A 279 -31.52 2.24 4.43
N ASN A 280 -31.73 1.17 3.66
CA ASN A 280 -33.04 0.62 3.31
C ASN A 280 -34.05 1.66 2.81
N GLN A 281 -33.59 2.64 2.03
CA GLN A 281 -34.45 3.63 1.42
C GLN A 281 -35.20 2.96 0.26
N PRO A 282 -36.53 2.98 0.21
CA PRO A 282 -37.25 2.43 -0.94
C PRO A 282 -36.90 3.21 -2.20
N ILE A 283 -36.60 2.49 -3.28
CA ILE A 283 -36.38 3.02 -4.61
C ILE A 283 -37.24 2.22 -5.60
N ASP A 284 -37.93 2.94 -6.48
CA ASP A 284 -38.77 2.35 -7.52
C ASP A 284 -37.99 2.32 -8.84
N GLU A 285 -38.47 1.53 -9.82
CA GLU A 285 -37.89 1.51 -11.17
C GLU A 285 -37.90 2.91 -11.82
N GLY A 286 -36.75 3.33 -12.35
CA GLY A 286 -36.53 4.68 -12.86
C GLY A 286 -36.41 5.74 -11.78
N GLY A 287 -36.29 5.32 -10.51
CA GLY A 287 -36.20 6.17 -9.34
C GLY A 287 -34.91 6.98 -9.30
N LEU A 288 -35.06 8.23 -8.90
CA LEU A 288 -33.96 9.15 -8.59
C LEU A 288 -33.97 9.46 -7.10
N LYS A 289 -32.81 9.35 -6.44
CA LYS A 289 -32.62 9.76 -5.04
C LYS A 289 -31.44 10.72 -4.95
N ILE A 290 -31.63 11.79 -4.20
CA ILE A 290 -30.57 12.73 -3.81
C ILE A 290 -30.38 12.59 -2.30
N LEU A 291 -29.12 12.43 -1.88
CA LEU A 291 -28.73 12.20 -0.50
C LEU A 291 -27.66 13.22 -0.06
N PRO A 292 -27.75 13.78 1.14
CA PRO A 292 -28.83 13.57 2.11
C PRO A 292 -30.13 14.24 1.61
N GLY A 293 -31.28 13.68 1.94
CA GLY A 293 -32.56 14.19 1.45
C GLY A 293 -32.89 15.58 2.00
N GLY A 294 -33.82 16.29 1.33
CA GLY A 294 -34.25 17.63 1.75
C GLY A 294 -33.28 18.74 1.34
N SER A 295 -33.08 19.72 2.21
CA SER A 295 -32.14 20.85 2.01
C SER A 295 -30.78 20.62 2.66
N MET A 296 -30.48 19.39 3.07
CA MET A 296 -29.22 19.03 3.74
C MET A 296 -28.14 18.72 2.71
N THR A 297 -26.87 18.87 3.11
CA THR A 297 -25.70 18.50 2.31
C THR A 297 -24.72 17.72 3.18
N TYR A 298 -23.90 16.89 2.54
CA TYR A 298 -22.68 16.38 3.18
C TYR A 298 -21.59 17.44 3.11
N GLU A 299 -20.65 17.39 4.04
CA GLU A 299 -19.45 18.23 4.05
C GLU A 299 -18.22 17.35 3.90
N ALA A 300 -17.32 17.72 3.00
CA ALA A 300 -16.07 17.00 2.77
C ALA A 300 -15.09 17.24 3.94
N GLY A 301 -14.65 16.16 4.58
CA GLY A 301 -13.71 16.19 5.69
C GLY A 301 -12.47 15.34 5.43
N LEU A 302 -11.41 15.55 6.22
CA LEU A 302 -10.22 14.70 6.20
C LEU A 302 -10.19 13.82 7.44
N LEU A 303 -9.77 12.58 7.26
CA LEU A 303 -9.43 11.68 8.36
C LEU A 303 -8.21 12.20 9.15
N GLU A 304 -7.22 12.74 8.43
CA GLU A 304 -6.01 13.30 8.99
C GLU A 304 -5.77 14.71 8.44
N SER A 305 -5.58 15.67 9.34
CA SER A 305 -5.34 17.06 8.94
C SER A 305 -4.11 17.19 8.04
N GLY A 306 -4.26 17.90 6.93
CA GLY A 306 -3.18 18.15 5.97
C GLY A 306 -2.85 16.98 5.03
N LYS A 307 -3.56 15.85 5.10
CA LYS A 307 -3.38 14.72 4.18
C LYS A 307 -4.58 14.59 3.23
N THR A 308 -4.31 14.38 1.96
CA THR A 308 -5.35 14.01 0.98
C THR A 308 -6.04 12.71 1.42
N ALA A 309 -7.38 12.71 1.42
CA ALA A 309 -8.20 11.54 1.68
C ALA A 309 -8.81 11.01 0.39
N ARG A 310 -8.98 9.69 0.30
CA ARG A 310 -9.64 9.01 -0.82
C ARG A 310 -10.61 8.00 -0.25
N ASP A 311 -11.88 8.18 -0.55
CA ASP A 311 -12.95 7.37 0.00
C ASP A 311 -13.80 6.77 -1.12
N PHE A 312 -14.30 5.56 -0.90
CA PHE A 312 -15.32 4.94 -1.75
C PHE A 312 -16.70 5.26 -1.21
N TYR A 313 -17.54 5.84 -2.05
CA TYR A 313 -18.97 5.89 -1.83
C TYR A 313 -19.59 4.73 -2.58
N LEU A 314 -20.35 3.91 -1.88
CA LEU A 314 -20.92 2.67 -2.39
C LEU A 314 -22.44 2.74 -2.29
N ALA A 315 -23.12 2.68 -3.43
CA ALA A 315 -24.55 2.48 -3.52
C ALA A 315 -24.85 1.01 -3.79
N ILE A 316 -25.80 0.44 -3.05
CA ILE A 316 -26.32 -0.90 -3.30
C ILE A 316 -27.84 -0.89 -3.34
N VAL A 317 -28.41 -1.72 -4.20
CA VAL A 317 -29.84 -2.04 -4.21
C VAL A 317 -30.02 -3.54 -3.98
N THR A 318 -30.88 -3.87 -3.03
CA THR A 318 -31.28 -5.25 -2.69
C THR A 318 -32.79 -5.41 -2.76
N ASP A 319 -33.26 -6.62 -3.08
CA ASP A 319 -34.68 -6.94 -3.11
C ASP A 319 -35.31 -6.91 -1.69
N GLU A 320 -34.52 -7.28 -0.68
CA GLU A 320 -34.91 -7.28 0.72
C GLU A 320 -34.14 -6.22 1.52
N ARG A 321 -34.71 -5.80 2.66
CA ARG A 321 -34.03 -4.87 3.56
C ARG A 321 -32.78 -5.50 4.15
N ILE A 322 -31.65 -4.82 4.03
CA ILE A 322 -30.41 -5.22 4.71
C ILE A 322 -30.56 -5.05 6.21
N GLN A 323 -30.11 -6.06 6.98
CA GLN A 323 -29.99 -5.93 8.43
C GLN A 323 -28.73 -5.11 8.77
N SER A 324 -28.82 -3.79 8.62
CA SER A 324 -27.69 -2.87 8.83
C SER A 324 -27.31 -2.64 10.30
N ALA A 325 -28.02 -3.26 11.24
CA ALA A 325 -27.81 -3.07 12.69
C ALA A 325 -26.38 -3.44 13.15
N THR A 326 -25.63 -4.18 12.33
CA THR A 326 -24.24 -4.57 12.58
C THR A 326 -23.21 -3.55 12.09
N LEU A 327 -23.62 -2.56 11.29
CA LEU A 327 -22.77 -1.51 10.73
C LEU A 327 -23.01 -0.15 11.40
N HIS A 328 -21.95 0.65 11.54
CA HIS A 328 -22.08 1.97 12.16
C HIS A 328 -22.70 2.99 11.21
N HIS A 329 -23.76 3.65 11.66
CA HIS A 329 -24.34 4.79 10.96
C HIS A 329 -23.50 6.06 11.18
N LEU A 330 -23.42 6.90 10.15
CA LEU A 330 -22.85 8.24 10.30
C LEU A 330 -23.69 9.02 11.31
N ARG A 331 -23.06 9.53 12.37
CA ARG A 331 -23.74 10.32 13.40
C ARG A 331 -23.77 11.79 12.96
N GLU A 332 -24.95 12.40 12.99
CA GLU A 332 -25.21 13.79 12.58
C GLU A 332 -24.27 14.83 13.24
N SER A 333 -23.72 14.54 14.43
CA SER A 333 -22.88 15.46 15.20
C SER A 333 -21.37 15.21 15.12
N HIS A 334 -20.90 14.14 14.46
CA HIS A 334 -19.48 13.76 14.49
C HIS A 334 -18.82 13.65 13.13
N GLY A 335 -19.56 13.70 12.01
CA GLY A 335 -19.03 13.79 10.64
C GLY A 335 -18.20 12.58 10.16
N MET A 336 -17.73 11.74 11.07
CA MET A 336 -16.91 10.56 10.85
C MET A 336 -17.30 9.46 11.84
N VAL A 337 -17.06 8.20 11.45
CA VAL A 337 -17.11 7.07 12.39
C VAL A 337 -15.74 6.91 13.05
N GLU A 338 -15.74 6.83 14.37
CA GLU A 338 -14.54 6.73 15.19
C GLU A 338 -14.51 5.40 15.98
N GLY A 339 -13.30 5.02 16.41
CA GLY A 339 -13.06 3.87 17.27
C GLY A 339 -12.92 2.54 16.50
N GLU A 340 -12.31 1.55 17.17
CA GLU A 340 -11.98 0.25 16.56
C GLU A 340 -13.18 -0.50 16.00
N SER A 341 -14.39 -0.26 16.51
CA SER A 341 -15.60 -0.91 16.03
C SER A 341 -16.03 -0.45 14.63
N SER A 342 -15.53 0.69 14.14
CA SER A 342 -15.85 1.26 12.82
C SER A 342 -15.11 0.59 11.65
N TYR A 343 -14.06 -0.19 11.92
CA TYR A 343 -13.28 -0.92 10.91
C TYR A 343 -14.00 -2.19 10.45
N GLN A 344 -15.00 -2.01 9.59
CA GLN A 344 -15.98 -3.04 9.25
C GLN A 344 -15.91 -3.47 7.78
N LEU A 345 -14.83 -3.19 7.05
CA LEU A 345 -14.70 -3.57 5.64
C LEU A 345 -14.99 -5.06 5.39
N HIS A 346 -14.45 -5.97 6.21
CA HIS A 346 -14.73 -7.40 6.12
C HIS A 346 -16.24 -7.71 6.26
N ARG A 347 -16.94 -7.03 7.18
CA ARG A 347 -18.39 -7.21 7.36
C ARG A 347 -19.19 -6.66 6.19
N LEU A 348 -18.75 -5.55 5.60
CA LEU A 348 -19.35 -5.02 4.38
C LEU A 348 -19.20 -6.04 3.25
N PHE A 349 -18.01 -6.62 3.07
CA PHE A 349 -17.78 -7.67 2.08
C PHE A 349 -18.70 -8.88 2.30
N ASP A 350 -18.84 -9.34 3.54
CA ASP A 350 -19.76 -10.44 3.88
C ASP A 350 -21.22 -10.07 3.54
N LEU A 351 -21.67 -8.87 3.92
CA LEU A 351 -23.00 -8.36 3.60
C LEU A 351 -23.26 -8.33 2.09
N LEU A 352 -22.31 -7.83 1.30
CA LEU A 352 -22.45 -7.76 -0.15
C LEU A 352 -22.43 -9.16 -0.79
N HIS A 353 -21.65 -10.08 -0.23
CA HIS A 353 -21.62 -11.46 -0.72
C HIS A 353 -22.94 -12.18 -0.45
N ASP A 354 -23.49 -12.03 0.75
CA ASP A 354 -24.71 -12.74 1.16
C ASP A 354 -25.97 -12.17 0.49
N SER A 355 -26.02 -10.85 0.26
CA SER A 355 -27.18 -10.17 -0.32
C SER A 355 -27.19 -10.09 -1.84
N HIS A 356 -26.06 -10.41 -2.49
CA HIS A 356 -25.88 -10.33 -3.95
C HIS A 356 -26.47 -9.06 -4.60
N PRO A 357 -26.15 -7.85 -4.10
CA PRO A 357 -26.79 -6.64 -4.54
C PRO A 357 -26.33 -6.21 -5.94
N SER A 358 -27.16 -5.38 -6.58
CA SER A 358 -26.67 -4.48 -7.62
C SER A 358 -25.88 -3.35 -6.98
N VAL A 359 -24.67 -3.09 -7.50
CA VAL A 359 -23.69 -2.20 -6.87
C VAL A 359 -23.31 -1.07 -7.82
N SER A 360 -23.10 0.14 -7.29
CA SER A 360 -22.40 1.23 -7.96
C SER A 360 -21.45 1.90 -6.97
N SER A 361 -20.23 2.21 -7.42
CA SER A 361 -19.24 2.86 -6.56
C SER A 361 -18.67 4.11 -7.22
N LEU A 362 -18.36 5.11 -6.40
CA LEU A 362 -17.66 6.33 -6.78
C LEU A 362 -16.48 6.54 -5.84
N VAL A 363 -15.31 6.86 -6.38
CA VAL A 363 -14.17 7.32 -5.57
C VAL A 363 -14.19 8.83 -5.51
N ILE A 364 -14.20 9.39 -4.31
CA ILE A 364 -14.08 10.84 -4.10
C ILE A 364 -12.73 11.12 -3.45
N THR A 365 -12.00 12.10 -3.99
CA THR A 365 -10.75 12.58 -3.40
C THR A 365 -10.99 13.89 -2.68
N THR A 366 -10.63 13.98 -1.40
CA THR A 366 -10.70 15.22 -0.62
C THR A 366 -9.29 15.77 -0.38
N LEU A 367 -9.04 16.99 -0.84
CA LEU A 367 -7.77 17.68 -0.72
C LEU A 367 -7.75 18.60 0.50
N PRO A 368 -6.61 18.73 1.21
CA PRO A 368 -6.44 19.75 2.23
C PRO A 368 -6.55 21.16 1.66
N LEU A 369 -6.92 22.12 2.52
CA LEU A 369 -6.92 23.56 2.20
C LEU A 369 -5.50 24.12 2.05
#